data_AF-A0A7J8FR98-F1
#
_entry.id   AF-A0A7J8FR98-F1
#
_cell.length_a   1.000
_cell.length_b   1.000
_cell.length_c   1.000
_cell.angle_alpha   90.00
_cell.angle_beta   90.00
_cell.angle_gamma   90.00
#
_symmetry.space_group_name_H-M   'P 1'
#
loop_
_entity.id
_entity.type
_entity.pdbx_description
1 polymer ?
#
loop_
_entity_poly.entity_id
_entity_poly.type
_entity_poly.pdbx_seq_one_letter_code
_entity_poly.pdbx_strand_id
1 'polypeptide(L)'
;MACYYNEDMGALLFAAFFEDQAEVKGEHAKQFLRYLKKRESKIYLPVIKRPDIDNWGTGIQALESALELENKLTNLLLNLKTMASANEEIDFLHFMGKYLDKQKRNTNYMEHRLVYHKRLEKQAQEEDPFKNLTCSSVR
;
A
#
# COMPACT_ATOMS: atom_id res chain seq x y z
N MET A 1 -4.33 -5.50 -7.52
CA MET A 1 -4.75 -4.08 -7.64
C MET A 1 -4.43 -3.53 -9.02
N ALA A 2 -3.17 -3.45 -9.46
CA ALA A 2 -2.83 -2.87 -10.78
C ALA A 2 -3.64 -3.45 -11.95
N CYS A 3 -3.66 -4.78 -12.10
CA CYS A 3 -4.40 -5.47 -13.18
C CYS A 3 -5.93 -5.37 -13.09
N TYR A 4 -6.49 -4.80 -12.02
CA TYR A 4 -7.94 -4.64 -11.88
C TYR A 4 -8.42 -3.36 -12.58
N TYR A 5 -7.63 -2.30 -12.58
CA TYR A 5 -7.97 -1.03 -13.20
C TYR A 5 -7.50 -1.02 -14.67
N ASN A 6 -8.42 -0.80 -15.60
CA ASN A 6 -8.15 -0.67 -17.04
C ASN A 6 -8.56 0.72 -17.56
N GLU A 7 -8.27 0.99 -18.84
CA GLU A 7 -8.60 2.27 -19.50
C GLU A 7 -10.11 2.58 -19.46
N ASP A 8 -10.95 1.57 -19.62
CA ASP A 8 -12.42 1.70 -19.61
C ASP A 8 -12.97 2.16 -18.25
N MET A 9 -12.25 1.94 -17.14
CA MET A 9 -12.65 2.38 -15.80
C MET A 9 -12.21 3.81 -15.46
N GLY A 10 -11.55 4.54 -16.36
CA GLY A 10 -11.06 5.90 -16.11
C GLY A 10 -10.01 5.97 -14.98
N ALA A 11 -9.41 4.84 -14.62
CA ALA A 11 -8.60 4.66 -13.41
C ALA A 11 -7.13 4.31 -13.70
N LEU A 12 -6.63 4.66 -14.89
CA LEU A 12 -5.27 4.34 -15.34
C LEU A 12 -4.18 4.84 -14.36
N LEU A 13 -4.41 5.99 -13.72
CA LEU A 13 -3.53 6.54 -12.70
C LEU A 13 -3.39 5.65 -11.45
N PHE A 14 -4.44 4.88 -11.11
CA PHE A 14 -4.38 3.91 -10.01
C PHE A 14 -3.67 2.64 -10.44
N ALA A 15 -3.88 2.19 -11.69
CA ALA A 15 -3.18 1.03 -12.23
C ALA A 15 -1.66 1.21 -12.17
N ALA A 16 -1.14 2.29 -12.76
CA ALA A 16 0.29 2.61 -12.75
C ALA A 16 0.84 2.76 -11.33
N PHE A 17 0.08 3.44 -10.45
CA PHE A 17 0.49 3.58 -9.06
C PHE A 17 0.65 2.24 -8.33
N PHE A 18 -0.29 1.32 -8.50
CA PHE A 18 -0.22 0.00 -7.85
C PHE A 18 0.84 -0.90 -8.48
N GLU A 19 1.17 -0.70 -9.76
CA GLU A 19 2.28 -1.38 -10.42
C GLU A 19 3.62 -0.95 -9.83
N ASP A 20 3.85 0.36 -9.69
CA ASP A 20 5.05 0.91 -9.04
C ASP A 20 5.21 0.38 -7.61
N GLN A 21 4.12 0.34 -6.84
CA GLN A 21 4.13 -0.22 -5.49
C GLN A 21 4.52 -1.71 -5.51
N ALA A 22 3.96 -2.50 -6.44
CA ALA A 22 4.30 -3.92 -6.57
C ALA A 22 5.80 -4.11 -6.88
N GLU A 23 6.37 -3.31 -7.78
CA GLU A 23 7.78 -3.38 -8.13
C GLU A 23 8.67 -3.04 -6.93
N VAL A 24 8.38 -1.93 -6.23
CA VAL A 24 9.14 -1.50 -5.05
C VAL A 24 9.12 -2.57 -3.95
N LYS A 25 7.96 -3.18 -3.69
CA LYS A 25 7.84 -4.26 -2.68
C LYS A 25 8.56 -5.53 -3.13
N GLY A 26 8.49 -5.86 -4.42
CA GLY A 26 9.25 -6.97 -5.02
C GLY A 26 10.75 -6.79 -4.83
N GLU A 27 11.27 -5.59 -5.07
CA GLU A 27 12.69 -5.28 -4.85
C GLU A 27 13.08 -5.33 -3.38
N HIS A 28 12.24 -4.86 -2.46
CA HIS A 28 12.48 -5.03 -1.02
C HIS A 28 12.58 -6.51 -0.65
N ALA A 29 11.64 -7.34 -1.08
CA ALA A 29 11.67 -8.78 -0.82
C ALA A 29 12.96 -9.44 -1.34
N LYS A 30 13.37 -9.12 -2.58
CA LYS A 30 14.64 -9.62 -3.15
C LYS A 30 15.86 -9.21 -2.32
N GLN A 31 15.89 -7.99 -1.79
CA GLN A 31 17.00 -7.54 -0.95
C GLN A 31 17.04 -8.27 0.40
N PHE A 32 15.90 -8.59 1.01
CA PHE A 32 15.85 -9.47 2.19
C PHE A 32 16.37 -10.87 1.87
N LEU A 33 16.00 -11.46 0.73
CA LEU A 33 16.52 -12.76 0.31
C LEU A 33 18.03 -12.75 0.08
N ARG A 34 18.56 -11.69 -0.54
CA ARG A 34 20.02 -11.51 -0.71
C ARG A 34 20.73 -11.40 0.63
N TYR A 35 20.14 -10.72 1.61
CA TYR A 35 20.68 -10.64 2.96
C TYR A 35 20.75 -12.01 3.64
N LEU A 36 19.67 -12.78 3.61
CA LEU A 36 19.62 -14.14 4.17
C LEU A 36 20.62 -15.08 3.47
N LYS A 37 20.74 -15.00 2.14
CA LYS A 37 21.71 -15.77 1.36
C LYS A 37 23.15 -15.44 1.77
N LYS A 38 23.46 -14.17 2.03
CA LYS A 38 24.81 -13.74 2.47
C LYS A 38 25.19 -14.32 3.83
N ARG A 39 24.22 -14.58 4.70
CA ARG A 39 24.42 -15.23 6.01
C ARG A 39 24.43 -16.76 5.92
N GLU A 40 24.55 -17.33 4.71
CA GLU A 40 24.53 -18.77 4.44
C GLU A 40 23.32 -19.50 5.08
N SER A 41 22.23 -18.77 5.30
CA SER A 41 21.05 -19.28 5.96
C SER A 41 20.23 -20.13 4.99
N LYS A 42 19.67 -21.24 5.49
CA LYS A 42 18.73 -22.04 4.71
C LYS A 42 17.41 -21.29 4.56
N ILE A 43 17.07 -20.91 3.32
CA ILE A 43 15.86 -20.13 3.01
C ILE A 43 14.74 -21.10 2.64
N TYR A 44 13.60 -20.99 3.34
CA TYR A 44 12.36 -21.66 2.97
C TYR A 44 11.35 -20.60 2.55
N LEU A 45 10.95 -20.61 1.28
CA LEU A 45 9.92 -19.70 0.79
C LEU A 45 8.54 -20.32 1.02
N PRO A 46 7.64 -19.67 1.76
CA PRO A 46 6.28 -20.15 1.90
C PRO A 46 5.52 -19.98 0.59
N VAL A 47 4.43 -20.74 0.44
CA VAL A 47 3.49 -20.53 -0.67
C VAL A 47 2.87 -19.14 -0.53
N ILE A 48 3.06 -18.30 -1.54
CA ILE A 48 2.43 -16.98 -1.63
C ILE A 48 1.03 -17.19 -2.19
N LYS A 49 0.01 -17.03 -1.34
CA LYS A 49 -1.39 -17.14 -1.75
C LYS A 49 -1.78 -15.92 -2.58
N ARG A 50 -2.66 -16.14 -3.56
CA ARG A 50 -3.39 -15.06 -4.22
C ARG A 50 -4.22 -14.30 -3.16
N PRO A 51 -4.37 -12.97 -3.27
CA PRO A 51 -5.33 -12.23 -2.43
C PRO A 51 -6.75 -12.76 -2.63
N ASP A 52 -7.53 -12.86 -1.56
CA ASP A 52 -8.94 -13.29 -1.61
C ASP A 52 -9.89 -12.21 -2.18
N ILE A 53 -9.35 -11.04 -2.54
CA ILE A 53 -10.09 -9.89 -3.05
C ILE A 53 -9.98 -9.84 -4.57
N ASP A 54 -11.09 -10.16 -5.23
CA ASP A 54 -11.20 -10.11 -6.69
C ASP A 54 -11.75 -8.77 -7.20
N ASN A 55 -12.51 -8.05 -6.35
CA ASN A 55 -13.08 -6.74 -6.66
C ASN A 55 -12.48 -5.69 -5.71
N TRP A 56 -11.70 -4.76 -6.26
CA TRP A 56 -11.04 -3.70 -5.50
C TRP A 56 -11.88 -2.42 -5.40
N GLY A 57 -13.05 -2.38 -6.03
CA GLY A 57 -13.97 -1.25 -5.99
C GLY A 57 -13.37 0.02 -6.62
N THR A 58 -13.72 1.18 -6.05
CA THR A 58 -13.20 2.47 -6.50
C THR A 58 -11.71 2.62 -6.17
N GLY A 59 -11.02 3.54 -6.84
CA GLY A 59 -9.61 3.81 -6.54
C GLY A 59 -9.35 4.22 -5.07
N ILE A 60 -10.33 4.87 -4.42
CA ILE A 60 -10.26 5.21 -2.99
C ILE A 60 -10.34 3.94 -2.13
N GLN A 61 -11.27 3.03 -2.43
CA GLN A 61 -11.39 1.76 -1.70
C GLN A 61 -10.12 0.89 -1.83
N ALA A 62 -9.50 0.88 -3.02
CA ALA A 62 -8.22 0.21 -3.19
C ALA A 62 -7.07 0.90 -2.44
N LEU A 63 -7.03 2.24 -2.39
CA LEU A 63 -6.03 2.96 -1.59
C LEU A 63 -6.20 2.69 -0.09
N GLU A 64 -7.43 2.61 0.41
CA GLU A 64 -7.70 2.22 1.81
C GLU A 64 -7.20 0.81 2.09
N SER A 65 -7.52 -0.15 1.22
CA SER A 65 -7.07 -1.53 1.32
C SER A 65 -5.53 -1.63 1.27
N ALA A 66 -4.89 -0.87 0.39
CA ALA A 66 -3.44 -0.82 0.29
C ALA A 66 -2.81 -0.21 1.54
N LEU A 67 -3.36 0.87 2.08
CA LEU A 67 -2.87 1.50 3.31
C LEU A 67 -2.98 0.55 4.50
N GLU A 68 -4.05 -0.25 4.59
CA GLU A 68 -4.16 -1.29 5.62
C GLU A 68 -3.05 -2.34 5.50
N LEU A 69 -2.73 -2.79 4.27
CA LEU A 69 -1.61 -3.70 4.03
C LEU A 69 -0.26 -3.07 4.39
N GLU A 70 -0.06 -1.80 4.06
CA GLU A 70 1.14 -1.05 4.43
C GLU A 70 1.30 -0.93 5.95
N ASN A 71 0.20 -0.69 6.68
CA ASN A 71 0.21 -0.61 8.14
C ASN A 71 0.53 -1.97 8.79
N LYS A 72 -0.05 -3.06 8.25
CA LYS A 72 0.29 -4.43 8.67
C LYS A 72 1.78 -4.71 8.44
N LEU A 73 2.32 -4.34 7.27
CA LEU A 73 3.74 -4.50 6.95
C LEU A 73 4.63 -3.68 7.89
N THR A 74 4.25 -2.43 8.20
CA THR A 74 4.97 -1.59 9.17
C THR A 74 5.06 -2.29 10.53
N ASN A 75 3.95 -2.84 11.04
CA ASN A 75 3.94 -3.56 12.31
C ASN A 75 4.83 -4.82 12.27
N LEU A 76 4.81 -5.57 11.17
CA LEU A 76 5.69 -6.73 11.00
C LEU A 76 7.17 -6.34 10.99
N LEU A 77 7.54 -5.25 10.32
CA LEU A 77 8.92 -4.75 10.30
C LEU A 77 9.37 -4.24 11.66
N LEU A 78 8.48 -3.59 12.43
CA LEU A 78 8.77 -3.15 13.79
C LEU A 78 8.97 -4.33 14.74
N ASN A 79 8.11 -5.35 14.66
CA ASN A 79 8.26 -6.58 15.44
C ASN A 79 9.57 -7.29 15.12
N LEU A 80 9.92 -7.38 13.84
CA LEU A 80 11.17 -7.97 13.39
C LEU A 80 12.40 -7.18 13.91
N LYS A 81 12.33 -5.85 13.94
CA LYS A 81 13.37 -5.00 14.55
C LYS A 81 13.48 -5.27 16.05
N THR A 82 12.37 -5.38 16.76
CA THR A 82 12.36 -5.67 18.20
C THR A 82 13.00 -7.02 18.50
N MET A 83 12.67 -8.05 17.72
CA MET A 83 13.30 -9.38 17.84
C MET A 83 14.81 -9.31 17.57
N ALA A 84 15.22 -8.64 16.50
CA ALA A 84 16.64 -8.45 16.17
C ALA A 84 17.40 -7.72 17.29
N SER A 85 16.76 -6.73 17.92
CA SER A 85 17.34 -6.00 19.05
C SER A 85 17.48 -6.86 20.30
N ALA A 86 16.50 -7.72 20.58
CA ALA A 86 16.56 -8.65 21.71
C ALA A 86 17.65 -9.72 21.53
N ASN A 87 17.95 -10.08 20.28
CA ASN A 87 19.00 -11.03 19.91
C ASN A 87 20.36 -10.37 19.65
N GLU A 88 20.50 -9.06 19.90
CA GLU A 88 21.74 -8.30 19.67
C GLU A 88 22.28 -8.39 18.23
N GLU A 89 21.40 -8.52 17.24
CA GLU A 89 21.76 -8.65 15.82
C GLU A 89 22.09 -7.29 15.16
N ILE A 90 23.21 -6.69 15.54
CA ILE A 90 23.62 -5.34 15.12
C ILE A 90 23.61 -5.16 13.58
N ASP A 91 24.20 -6.10 12.84
CA ASP A 91 24.25 -6.03 11.37
C ASP A 91 22.86 -6.09 10.73
N PHE A 92 21.93 -6.81 11.35
CA PHE A 92 20.57 -6.93 10.83
C PHE A 92 19.77 -5.67 11.15
N LEU A 93 19.93 -5.11 12.34
CA LEU A 93 19.36 -3.80 12.70
C LEU A 93 19.82 -2.71 11.73
N HIS A 94 21.12 -2.69 11.40
CA HIS A 94 21.67 -1.76 10.41
C HIS A 94 21.05 -1.97 9.02
N PHE A 95 20.95 -3.23 8.57
CA PHE A 95 20.30 -3.57 7.30
C PHE A 95 18.82 -3.14 7.27
N MET A 96 18.09 -3.31 8.38
CA MET A 96 16.67 -2.97 8.49
C MET A 96 16.40 -1.46 8.48
N GLY A 97 17.32 -0.65 9.01
CA GLY A 97 17.14 0.80 9.16
C GLY A 97 16.64 1.49 7.90
N LYS A 98 17.28 1.23 6.75
CA LYS A 98 16.88 1.82 5.46
C LYS A 98 15.46 1.45 5.02
N TYR A 99 14.94 0.27 5.40
CA TYR A 99 13.59 -0.15 5.01
C TYR A 99 12.54 0.45 5.93
N LEU A 100 12.85 0.63 7.21
CA LEU A 100 11.95 1.30 8.14
C LEU A 100 11.73 2.76 7.73
N ASP A 101 12.80 3.46 7.31
CA ASP A 101 12.70 4.81 6.78
C ASP A 101 11.89 4.88 5.49
N LYS A 102 12.15 3.96 4.55
CA LYS A 102 11.37 3.85 3.31
C LYS A 102 9.90 3.53 3.58
N GLN A 103 9.64 2.61 4.50
CA GLN A 103 8.29 2.20 4.87
C GLN A 103 7.52 3.38 5.47
N LYS A 104 8.13 4.10 6.41
CA LYS A 104 7.52 5.31 7.00
C LYS A 104 7.19 6.37 5.94
N ARG A 105 8.11 6.62 5.00
CA ARG A 105 7.86 7.56 3.90
C ARG A 105 6.72 7.09 3.00
N ASN A 106 6.66 5.80 2.68
CA ASN A 106 5.61 5.22 1.85
C ASN A 106 4.24 5.32 2.53
N THR A 107 4.13 4.95 3.80
CA THR A 107 2.88 5.05 4.57
C THR A 107 2.38 6.49 4.62
N ASN A 108 3.24 7.46 4.95
CA ASN A 108 2.86 8.88 4.96
C ASN A 108 2.38 9.34 3.58
N TYR A 109 3.10 8.97 2.51
CA TYR A 109 2.72 9.31 1.14
C TYR A 109 1.32 8.75 0.79
N MET A 110 1.05 7.50 1.18
CA MET A 110 -0.25 6.84 0.98
C MET A 110 -1.37 7.53 1.74
N GLU A 111 -1.15 7.89 3.00
CA GLU A 111 -2.11 8.62 3.83
C GLU A 111 -2.47 9.97 3.20
N HIS A 112 -1.46 10.75 2.79
CA HIS A 112 -1.66 12.03 2.12
C HIS A 112 -2.46 11.87 0.82
N ARG A 113 -2.10 10.87 0.00
CA ARG A 113 -2.79 10.61 -1.27
C ARG A 113 -4.25 10.20 -1.05
N LEU A 114 -4.53 9.37 -0.04
CA LEU A 114 -5.89 8.97 0.31
C LEU A 114 -6.74 10.17 0.74
N VAL A 115 -6.21 11.02 1.63
CA VAL A 115 -6.91 12.25 2.07
C VAL A 115 -7.19 13.17 0.89
N TYR A 116 -6.25 13.32 -0.02
CA TYR A 116 -6.41 14.13 -1.23
C TYR A 116 -7.54 13.61 -2.12
N HIS A 117 -7.57 12.31 -2.46
CA HIS A 117 -8.63 11.75 -3.29
C HIS A 117 -10.01 11.81 -2.62
N LYS A 118 -10.10 11.59 -1.30
CA LYS A 118 -11.35 11.76 -0.55
C LYS A 118 -11.88 13.20 -0.60
N ARG A 119 -10.99 14.20 -0.64
CA ARG A 119 -11.39 15.60 -0.76
C ARG A 119 -11.95 15.90 -2.15
N LEU A 120 -11.29 15.41 -3.21
CA LEU A 120 -11.76 15.58 -4.58
C LEU A 120 -13.13 14.94 -4.81
N GLU A 121 -13.36 13.74 -4.27
CA GLU A 121 -14.65 13.05 -4.39
C GLU A 121 -15.78 13.84 -3.73
N LYS A 122 -15.54 14.43 -2.55
CA LYS A 122 -16.53 15.29 -1.88
C LYS A 122 -16.87 16.52 -2.71
N GLN A 123 -15.87 17.19 -3.27
CA GLN A 123 -16.07 18.37 -4.11
C GLN A 123 -16.90 18.02 -5.36
N ALA A 124 -16.56 16.93 -6.05
CA ALA A 124 -17.32 16.46 -7.20
C ALA A 124 -18.79 16.12 -6.86
N GLN A 125 -19.06 15.62 -5.65
CA GLN A 125 -20.42 15.32 -5.18
C GLN A 125 -21.23 16.55 -4.75
N GLU A 126 -20.55 17.66 -4.44
CA GLU A 126 -21.16 18.96 -4.07
C GLU A 126 -21.45 19.81 -5.31
N GLU A 127 -20.63 19.67 -6.36
CA GLU A 127 -20.77 20.38 -7.64
C GLU A 127 -21.77 19.73 -8.62
N ASP A 128 -22.31 18.55 -8.29
CA ASP A 128 -23.28 17.83 -9.13
C ASP A 128 -24.62 18.60 -9.25
N PRO A 129 -24.95 19.17 -10.44
CA PRO A 129 -26.11 20.05 -10.62
C PRO A 129 -27.45 19.38 -10.30
N PHE A 130 -27.52 18.04 -10.35
CA PHE A 130 -28.75 17.28 -10.14
C PHE A 130 -29.14 17.09 -8.67
N LYS A 131 -28.22 17.32 -7.72
CA LYS A 131 -28.51 17.25 -6.27
C LYS A 131 -29.32 18.44 -5.76
N ASN A 132 -29.20 19.60 -6.41
CA ASN A 132 -29.87 20.84 -6.03
C ASN A 132 -31.29 20.98 -6.62
N LEU A 133 -31.70 20.06 -7.51
CA LEU A 133 -32.99 20.09 -8.22
C LEU A 133 -34.11 19.35 -7.48
N THR A 134 -33.83 18.59 -6.42
CA THR A 134 -34.85 17.80 -5.70
C THR A 134 -35.53 18.54 -4.54
N CYS A 135 -35.18 19.81 -4.27
CA CYS A 135 -35.74 20.56 -3.13
C CYS A 135 -36.67 21.73 -3.50
N SER A 136 -36.99 21.95 -4.79
CA SER A 136 -37.80 23.10 -5.26
C SER A 136 -39.10 22.72 -5.97
N SER A 137 -39.67 21.55 -5.68
CA SER A 137 -40.97 21.14 -6.21
C SER A 137 -41.80 20.35 -5.17
N VAL A 138 -42.21 21.01 -4.08
CA VAL A 138 -43.50 20.77 -3.42
C VAL A 138 -43.96 22.08 -2.74
N ARG A 139 -45.03 22.66 -3.31
CA ARG A 139 -45.92 23.74 -2.84
C ARG A 139 -45.48 25.19 -3.02
#